data_AF-K1SXZ0-F1
#
_entry.id   AF-K1SXZ0-F1
#
_cell.length_a   1.000
_cell.length_b   1.000
_cell.length_c   1.000
_cell.angle_alpha   90.00
_cell.angle_beta   90.00
_cell.angle_gamma   90.00
#
_symmetry.space_group_name_H-M   'P 1'
#
loop_
_entity.id
_entity.type
_entity.pdbx_description
1 polymer ?
#
loop_
_entity_poly.entity_id
_entity_poly.type
_entity_poly.pdbx_seq_one_letter_code
_entity_poly.pdbx_strand_id
1 'polypeptide(L)'
;MKKNNKNNNHKILNKNYIKGAISGALALTILCSGVGVAAYSAGADNTAQALGVQTESTVEAVKKASTTKEALKKLSKNETVYVIADASGAAKKIIVSDWLKGVDTKGKVKDVSNLKDVKNVKGDETYTVNEDNAYEWAANGDDIYYQGTGTTELPVKLKLSYKLNGKTVSADEIAGKSGKVTIRIDYENTQKEKVKINGKTEEVNVPFLMLSGMILDDDNFKNVEVSNGKAINDGTRTIVAGFALPGMQDSLDIDKDEMEIPDYVEITADTTDFELSTTMTVAMNDIFNDVDFSKVDDKVDELKDSLDELEDAAEQLVDGSSQLYDGIGTLLDKSGTLIEGIDKLYDGAEQVNNGDKKT
;
A
#
# COMPACT_ATOMS: atom_id res chain seq x y z
N MET A 1 -36.19 -40.49 21.53
CA MET A 1 -34.72 -40.58 21.66
C MET A 1 -34.09 -39.54 20.75
N LYS A 2 -33.32 -38.63 21.35
CA LYS A 2 -32.61 -37.51 20.70
C LYS A 2 -31.56 -38.01 19.70
N LYS A 3 -31.40 -37.31 18.58
CA LYS A 3 -30.10 -36.97 17.97
C LYS A 3 -30.29 -35.84 16.95
N ASN A 4 -30.30 -34.60 17.44
CA ASN A 4 -30.00 -33.43 16.63
C ASN A 4 -28.48 -33.34 16.51
N ASN A 5 -27.95 -33.56 15.32
CA ASN A 5 -26.54 -33.33 15.02
C ASN A 5 -26.40 -31.86 14.56
N LYS A 6 -26.17 -30.94 15.50
CA LYS A 6 -25.72 -29.59 15.18
C LYS A 6 -24.23 -29.66 14.86
N ASN A 7 -23.89 -29.64 13.58
CA ASN A 7 -22.54 -29.30 13.13
C ASN A 7 -22.34 -27.80 13.35
N ASN A 8 -21.88 -27.43 14.55
CA ASN A 8 -21.30 -26.13 14.81
C ASN A 8 -19.88 -26.12 14.24
N ASN A 9 -19.74 -25.82 12.95
CA ASN A 9 -18.47 -25.41 12.36
C ASN A 9 -18.40 -23.88 12.37
N HIS A 10 -18.34 -23.27 13.56
CA HIS A 10 -17.72 -21.96 13.67
C HIS A 10 -16.23 -22.18 13.45
N LYS A 11 -15.76 -21.91 12.23
CA LYS A 11 -14.33 -21.77 11.95
C LYS A 11 -13.84 -20.58 12.76
N ILE A 12 -13.08 -20.87 13.81
CA ILE A 12 -12.18 -19.91 14.43
C ILE A 12 -11.10 -19.65 13.37
N LEU A 13 -11.30 -18.65 12.54
CA LEU A 13 -10.24 -18.12 11.69
C LEU A 13 -9.23 -17.41 12.60
N ASN A 14 -7.96 -17.73 12.39
CA ASN A 14 -6.86 -17.46 13.30
C ASN A 14 -6.60 -15.94 13.35
N LYS A 15 -6.62 -15.31 14.55
CA LYS A 15 -6.38 -13.87 14.75
C LYS A 15 -5.13 -13.35 14.01
N ASN A 16 -4.13 -14.19 13.81
CA ASN A 16 -2.86 -13.87 13.15
C ASN A 16 -2.99 -13.57 11.65
N TYR A 17 -4.05 -14.03 10.98
CA TYR A 17 -4.24 -13.83 9.54
C TYR A 17 -4.56 -12.37 9.19
N ILE A 18 -5.48 -11.76 9.94
CA ILE A 18 -5.90 -10.37 9.75
C ILE A 18 -4.72 -9.44 10.01
N LYS A 19 -4.00 -9.65 11.12
CA LYS A 19 -2.76 -8.92 11.44
C LYS A 19 -1.74 -9.04 10.30
N GLY A 20 -1.45 -10.25 9.82
CA GLY A 20 -0.50 -10.46 8.72
C GLY A 20 -0.90 -9.79 7.39
N ALA A 21 -2.19 -9.75 7.05
CA ALA A 21 -2.67 -9.07 5.84
C ALA A 21 -2.54 -7.54 5.94
N ILE A 22 -2.88 -6.96 7.10
CA ILE A 22 -2.76 -5.52 7.35
C ILE A 22 -1.28 -5.09 7.36
N SER A 23 -0.42 -5.79 8.10
CA SER A 23 1.00 -5.44 8.19
C SER A 23 1.70 -5.58 6.83
N GLY A 24 1.34 -6.59 6.04
CA GLY A 24 1.85 -6.76 4.67
C GLY A 24 1.41 -5.64 3.72
N ALA A 25 0.17 -5.17 3.86
CA ALA A 25 -0.36 -4.04 3.11
C ALA A 25 0.40 -2.75 3.42
N LEU A 26 0.56 -2.44 4.72
CA LEU A 26 1.23 -1.23 5.20
C LEU A 26 2.71 -1.17 4.76
N ALA A 27 3.42 -2.29 4.89
CA ALA A 27 4.80 -2.38 4.43
C ALA A 27 4.91 -2.11 2.92
N LEU A 28 3.95 -2.60 2.12
CA LEU A 28 3.91 -2.33 0.69
C LEU A 28 3.69 -0.84 0.38
N THR A 29 2.79 -0.18 1.10
CA THR A 29 2.50 1.25 0.91
C THR A 29 3.74 2.11 1.16
N ILE A 30 4.51 1.78 2.20
CA ILE A 30 5.74 2.49 2.59
C ILE A 30 6.87 2.24 1.57
N LEU A 31 7.06 1.00 1.12
CA LEU A 31 8.07 0.68 0.11
C LEU A 31 7.80 1.41 -1.21
N CYS A 32 6.54 1.45 -1.64
CA CYS A 32 6.18 2.04 -2.92
C CYS A 32 6.17 3.59 -2.88
N SER A 33 5.88 4.23 -1.75
CA SER A 33 5.94 5.70 -1.62
C SER A 33 7.38 6.23 -1.77
N GLY A 34 8.40 5.46 -1.40
CA GLY A 34 9.81 5.79 -1.63
C GLY A 34 10.27 5.72 -3.10
N VAL A 35 9.58 4.96 -3.97
CA VAL A 35 9.95 4.74 -5.39
C VAL A 35 9.17 5.65 -6.35
N GLY A 36 8.07 6.27 -5.89
CA GLY A 36 7.15 7.05 -6.74
C GLY A 36 7.76 8.25 -7.48
N VAL A 37 8.84 8.82 -6.96
CA VAL A 37 9.51 10.03 -7.50
C VAL A 37 10.15 9.79 -8.88
N ALA A 38 10.58 8.56 -9.19
CA ALA A 38 11.24 8.25 -10.47
C ALA A 38 10.27 8.02 -11.64
N ALA A 39 9.01 7.65 -11.37
CA ALA A 39 8.04 7.28 -12.40
C ALA A 39 7.28 8.49 -13.00
N TYR A 40 7.08 9.56 -12.20
CA TYR A 40 6.33 10.74 -12.63
C TYR A 40 7.18 11.72 -13.48
N SER A 41 8.47 11.85 -13.16
CA SER A 41 9.41 12.75 -13.85
C SER A 41 9.84 12.26 -15.24
N ALA A 42 9.66 10.98 -15.55
CA ALA A 42 10.05 10.38 -16.83
C ALA A 42 9.01 10.55 -17.96
N GLY A 43 7.82 11.12 -17.69
CA GLY A 43 6.79 11.38 -18.71
C GLY A 43 6.36 10.14 -19.52
N ALA A 44 6.57 8.93 -19.00
CA ALA A 44 6.44 7.71 -19.77
C ALA A 44 5.00 7.18 -19.76
N ASP A 45 4.49 6.81 -20.94
CA ASP A 45 3.28 6.01 -21.15
C ASP A 45 3.27 4.67 -20.38
N ASN A 46 4.42 4.28 -19.80
CA ASN A 46 4.67 3.05 -19.05
C ASN A 46 4.81 3.28 -17.54
N THR A 47 3.95 4.10 -16.93
CA THR A 47 3.93 4.35 -15.47
C THR A 47 3.86 3.05 -14.65
N ALA A 48 3.18 2.01 -15.15
CA ALA A 48 3.09 0.70 -14.50
C ALA A 48 4.43 -0.07 -14.44
N GLN A 49 5.32 0.16 -15.40
CA GLN A 49 6.63 -0.50 -15.47
C GLN A 49 7.69 0.28 -14.66
N ALA A 50 7.57 1.61 -14.60
CA ALA A 50 8.44 2.49 -13.81
C ALA A 50 8.13 2.46 -12.30
N LEU A 51 6.90 2.10 -11.90
CA LEU A 51 6.53 1.86 -10.50
C LEU A 51 7.19 0.61 -9.89
N GLY A 52 8.00 -0.14 -10.64
CA GLY A 52 8.72 -1.30 -10.11
C GLY A 52 7.81 -2.36 -9.50
N VAL A 53 6.52 -2.38 -9.87
CA VAL A 53 5.63 -3.47 -9.50
C VAL A 53 6.07 -4.68 -10.33
N GLN A 54 7.03 -5.44 -9.82
CA GLN A 54 7.10 -6.85 -10.14
C GLN A 54 5.74 -7.41 -9.74
N THR A 55 4.86 -7.55 -10.72
CA THR A 55 3.50 -8.07 -10.58
C THR A 55 3.47 -9.45 -9.92
N GLU A 56 4.60 -10.14 -9.88
CA GLU A 56 4.77 -11.37 -9.12
C GLU A 56 5.04 -11.12 -7.62
N SER A 57 5.90 -10.18 -7.20
CA SER A 57 6.30 -10.06 -5.78
C SER A 57 5.25 -9.40 -4.88
N THR A 58 4.51 -8.40 -5.38
CA THR A 58 3.48 -7.70 -4.59
C THR A 58 2.19 -8.51 -4.49
N VAL A 59 1.78 -9.16 -5.58
CA VAL A 59 0.66 -10.11 -5.58
C VAL A 59 1.00 -11.37 -4.79
N GLU A 60 2.24 -11.86 -4.80
CA GLU A 60 2.69 -12.96 -3.94
C GLU A 60 2.80 -12.57 -2.47
N ALA A 61 3.21 -11.35 -2.13
CA ALA A 61 3.24 -10.87 -0.74
C ALA A 61 1.82 -10.72 -0.16
N VAL A 62 0.90 -10.11 -0.93
CA VAL A 62 -0.53 -10.03 -0.58
C VAL A 62 -1.16 -11.44 -0.52
N LYS A 63 -0.75 -12.37 -1.39
CA LYS A 63 -1.19 -13.78 -1.34
C LYS A 63 -0.61 -14.60 -0.19
N LYS A 64 0.66 -14.38 0.17
CA LYS A 64 1.32 -15.07 1.30
C LYS A 64 0.67 -14.66 2.62
N ALA A 65 0.20 -13.42 2.72
CA ALA A 65 -0.62 -12.99 3.83
C ALA A 65 -2.06 -13.55 3.76
N SER A 66 -2.57 -13.88 2.55
CA SER A 66 -4.00 -14.18 2.33
C SER A 66 -4.42 -15.62 1.97
N THR A 67 -3.55 -16.64 1.96
CA THR A 67 -4.01 -17.98 1.53
C THR A 67 -3.60 -19.17 2.38
N THR A 68 -4.59 -19.87 2.92
CA THR A 68 -4.63 -21.34 2.87
C THR A 68 -6.04 -21.80 2.52
N LYS A 69 -6.27 -22.15 1.24
CA LYS A 69 -6.98 -23.39 0.87
C LYS A 69 -7.06 -23.59 -0.64
N GLU A 70 -6.51 -24.73 -1.07
CA GLU A 70 -6.95 -25.42 -2.29
C GLU A 70 -8.37 -25.97 -2.07
N ALA A 71 -9.31 -25.66 -2.99
CA ALA A 71 -10.40 -26.55 -3.39
C ALA A 71 -11.20 -25.98 -4.58
N LEU A 72 -11.25 -26.77 -5.68
CA LEU A 72 -12.15 -26.70 -6.85
C LEU A 72 -11.98 -25.49 -7.79
N LYS A 73 -11.56 -25.75 -9.05
CA LYS A 73 -11.53 -24.79 -10.17
C LYS A 73 -12.93 -24.20 -10.40
N LYS A 74 -13.25 -23.10 -9.72
CA LYS A 74 -14.33 -22.19 -10.06
C LYS A 74 -13.68 -20.96 -10.69
N LEU A 75 -14.22 -20.49 -11.82
CA LEU A 75 -13.78 -19.24 -12.43
C LEU A 75 -13.84 -18.14 -11.36
N SER A 76 -12.71 -17.49 -11.10
CA SER A 76 -12.61 -16.38 -10.15
C SER A 76 -11.91 -15.20 -10.79
N LYS A 77 -12.31 -13.99 -10.40
CA LYS A 77 -11.75 -12.73 -10.86
C LYS A 77 -11.06 -12.05 -9.68
N ASN A 78 -9.79 -11.71 -9.87
CA ASN A 78 -9.04 -10.82 -8.98
C ASN A 78 -8.84 -9.50 -9.72
N GLU A 79 -9.48 -8.44 -9.23
CA GLU A 79 -9.38 -7.09 -9.79
C GLU A 79 -8.50 -6.23 -8.88
N THR A 80 -7.60 -5.43 -9.45
CA THR A 80 -6.79 -4.45 -8.73
C THR A 80 -6.92 -3.10 -9.43
N VAL A 81 -7.37 -2.10 -8.68
CA VAL A 81 -7.59 -0.74 -9.20
C VAL A 81 -6.48 0.17 -8.70
N TYR A 82 -5.71 0.73 -9.64
CA TYR A 82 -4.70 1.74 -9.38
C TYR A 82 -5.26 3.12 -9.74
N VAL A 83 -5.15 4.06 -8.80
CA VAL A 83 -5.57 5.44 -9.01
C VAL A 83 -4.36 6.34 -8.89
N ILE A 84 -4.08 7.08 -9.96
CA ILE A 84 -3.11 8.17 -9.94
C ILE A 84 -3.92 9.45 -9.75
N ALA A 85 -3.75 10.07 -8.59
CA ALA A 85 -4.42 11.31 -8.22
C ALA A 85 -3.46 12.51 -8.31
N ASP A 86 -4.02 13.72 -8.36
CA ASP A 86 -3.26 14.94 -8.11
C ASP A 86 -3.15 15.28 -6.62
N ALA A 87 -2.50 16.40 -6.31
CA ALA A 87 -2.27 16.85 -4.94
C ALA A 87 -3.56 17.21 -4.16
N SER A 88 -4.72 17.27 -4.82
CA SER A 88 -6.03 17.42 -4.16
C SER A 88 -6.74 16.09 -3.90
N GLY A 89 -6.21 14.97 -4.43
CA GLY A 89 -6.86 13.66 -4.43
C GLY A 89 -7.75 13.39 -5.64
N ALA A 90 -7.88 14.33 -6.58
CA ALA A 90 -8.67 14.13 -7.79
C ALA A 90 -7.99 13.12 -8.73
N ALA A 91 -8.72 12.07 -9.11
CA ALA A 91 -8.21 11.01 -9.98
C ALA A 91 -7.90 11.55 -11.39
N LYS A 92 -6.64 11.45 -11.80
CA LYS A 92 -6.17 11.76 -13.16
C LYS A 92 -6.19 10.53 -14.07
N LYS A 93 -5.85 9.37 -13.53
CA LYS A 93 -5.80 8.10 -14.28
C LYS A 93 -6.22 6.94 -13.38
N ILE A 94 -7.12 6.11 -13.89
CA ILE A 94 -7.59 4.89 -13.21
C ILE A 94 -7.20 3.72 -14.09
N ILE A 95 -6.37 2.83 -13.58
CA ILE A 95 -5.92 1.61 -14.27
C ILE A 95 -6.51 0.43 -13.51
N VAL A 96 -7.31 -0.38 -14.20
CA VAL A 96 -7.87 -1.60 -13.64
C VAL A 96 -7.10 -2.77 -14.24
N SER A 97 -6.56 -3.62 -13.37
CA SER A 97 -5.85 -4.85 -13.74
C SER A 97 -6.68 -6.04 -13.27
N ASP A 98 -7.03 -6.90 -14.21
CA ASP A 98 -7.86 -8.06 -13.99
C ASP A 98 -7.09 -9.35 -14.22
N TRP A 99 -7.28 -10.29 -13.31
CA TRP A 99 -6.80 -11.65 -13.41
C TRP A 99 -7.96 -12.64 -13.30
N LEU A 100 -8.29 -13.28 -14.42
CA LEU A 100 -9.30 -14.34 -14.50
C LEU A 100 -8.62 -15.70 -14.33
N LYS A 101 -8.98 -16.42 -13.27
CA LYS A 101 -8.40 -17.70 -12.87
C LYS A 101 -9.31 -18.88 -13.11
N GLY A 102 -8.70 -20.05 -13.26
CA GLY A 102 -9.43 -21.32 -13.15
C GLY A 102 -10.29 -21.60 -14.38
N VAL A 103 -9.80 -21.15 -15.53
CA VAL A 103 -10.41 -21.35 -16.84
C VAL A 103 -10.46 -22.85 -17.14
N ASP A 104 -11.62 -23.30 -17.66
CA ASP A 104 -11.77 -24.67 -18.14
C ASP A 104 -10.92 -24.88 -19.40
N THR A 105 -10.32 -26.06 -19.50
CA THR A 105 -9.49 -26.55 -20.61
C THR A 105 -10.19 -26.59 -21.98
N LYS A 106 -11.46 -26.17 -22.07
CA LYS A 106 -12.33 -26.30 -23.25
C LYS A 106 -12.76 -25.00 -23.91
N GLY A 107 -12.29 -23.83 -23.46
CA GLY A 107 -12.42 -22.60 -24.25
C GLY A 107 -12.91 -21.37 -23.49
N LYS A 108 -13.39 -20.43 -24.30
CA LYS A 108 -13.54 -18.99 -24.07
C LYS A 108 -14.01 -18.58 -22.67
N VAL A 109 -13.44 -17.50 -22.16
CA VAL A 109 -13.84 -16.86 -20.89
C VAL A 109 -14.54 -15.55 -21.18
N LYS A 110 -15.69 -15.32 -20.56
CA LYS A 110 -16.42 -14.07 -20.67
C LYS A 110 -16.27 -13.26 -19.39
N ASP A 111 -15.85 -12.01 -19.53
CA ASP A 111 -15.86 -11.02 -18.46
C ASP A 111 -16.60 -9.75 -18.93
N VAL A 112 -17.38 -9.14 -18.04
CA VAL A 112 -18.03 -7.85 -18.31
C VAL A 112 -17.23 -6.78 -17.60
N SER A 113 -16.59 -5.90 -18.37
CA SER A 113 -15.65 -4.91 -17.87
C SER A 113 -15.99 -3.53 -18.43
N ASN A 114 -16.20 -2.56 -17.55
CA ASN A 114 -16.41 -1.15 -17.94
C ASN A 114 -15.06 -0.42 -18.10
N LEU A 115 -14.23 -0.94 -19.01
CA LEU A 115 -12.87 -0.48 -19.25
C LEU A 115 -12.70 0.03 -20.68
N LYS A 116 -11.88 1.07 -20.84
CA LYS A 116 -11.36 1.54 -22.12
C LYS A 116 -9.93 1.03 -22.34
N ASP A 117 -9.48 1.01 -23.59
CA ASP A 117 -8.09 0.69 -23.96
C ASP A 117 -7.58 -0.63 -23.37
N VAL A 118 -8.44 -1.65 -23.37
CA VAL A 118 -8.11 -2.96 -22.80
C VAL A 118 -6.95 -3.60 -23.55
N LYS A 119 -5.99 -4.14 -22.80
CA LYS A 119 -4.79 -4.80 -23.33
C LYS A 119 -4.54 -6.09 -22.56
N ASN A 120 -4.23 -7.16 -23.28
CA ASN A 120 -3.59 -8.33 -22.68
C ASN A 120 -2.19 -7.91 -22.17
N VAL A 121 -1.88 -8.26 -20.93
CA VAL A 121 -0.58 -7.94 -20.30
C VAL A 121 0.30 -9.16 -20.07
N LYS A 122 -0.23 -10.37 -20.26
CA LYS A 122 0.51 -11.62 -20.11
C LYS A 122 -0.07 -12.68 -21.03
N GLY A 123 0.72 -13.06 -22.04
CA GLY A 123 0.34 -14.03 -23.06
C GLY A 123 -0.07 -13.37 -24.37
N ASP A 124 -0.47 -14.20 -25.32
CA ASP A 124 -0.85 -13.80 -26.68
C ASP A 124 -2.35 -14.04 -26.96
N GLU A 125 -3.13 -14.30 -25.90
CA GLU A 125 -4.56 -14.58 -26.00
C GLU A 125 -5.29 -13.35 -26.53
N THR A 126 -6.18 -13.61 -27.49
CA THR A 126 -6.99 -12.58 -28.13
C THR A 126 -8.38 -12.51 -27.50
N TYR A 127 -9.06 -11.39 -27.70
CA TYR A 127 -10.43 -11.21 -27.25
C TYR A 127 -11.30 -10.56 -28.32
N THR A 128 -12.61 -10.77 -28.19
CA THR A 128 -13.64 -10.03 -28.91
C THR A 128 -14.54 -9.31 -27.92
N VAL A 129 -15.06 -8.13 -28.29
CA VAL A 129 -15.98 -7.34 -27.44
C VAL A 129 -17.37 -7.36 -28.07
N ASN A 130 -18.40 -7.64 -27.27
CA ASN A 130 -19.80 -7.58 -27.71
C ASN A 130 -20.46 -6.22 -27.36
N GLU A 131 -21.74 -6.05 -27.73
CA GLU A 131 -22.49 -4.80 -27.49
C GLU A 131 -22.69 -4.45 -26.00
N ASP A 132 -22.49 -5.40 -25.07
CA ASP A 132 -22.65 -5.21 -23.62
C ASP A 132 -21.32 -4.92 -22.89
N ASN A 133 -20.26 -4.54 -23.61
CA ASN A 133 -18.87 -4.47 -23.08
C ASN A 133 -18.40 -5.80 -22.44
N ALA A 134 -18.91 -6.93 -22.93
CA ALA A 134 -18.43 -8.22 -22.51
C ALA A 134 -17.27 -8.67 -23.39
N TYR A 135 -16.12 -8.86 -22.75
CA TYR A 135 -14.88 -9.35 -23.31
C TYR A 135 -14.91 -10.87 -23.31
N GLU A 136 -14.83 -11.47 -24.49
CA GLU A 136 -14.73 -12.90 -24.68
C GLU A 136 -13.30 -13.26 -25.08
N TRP A 137 -12.55 -13.82 -24.12
CA TRP A 137 -11.13 -14.18 -24.24
C TRP A 137 -10.94 -15.60 -24.73
N ALA A 138 -10.03 -15.81 -25.69
CA ALA A 138 -9.60 -17.12 -26.16
C ALA A 138 -8.53 -17.72 -25.25
N ALA A 139 -8.92 -18.02 -24.01
CA ALA A 139 -8.01 -18.38 -22.92
C ALA A 139 -7.32 -19.76 -23.03
N ASN A 140 -7.83 -20.68 -23.84
CA ASN A 140 -7.21 -21.99 -24.13
C ASN A 140 -6.74 -22.83 -22.92
N GLY A 141 -7.33 -22.59 -21.73
CA GLY A 141 -6.98 -23.28 -20.48
C GLY A 141 -5.98 -22.53 -19.58
N ASP A 142 -5.43 -21.42 -20.07
CA ASP A 142 -4.59 -20.50 -19.32
C ASP A 142 -5.41 -19.43 -18.60
N ASP A 143 -4.83 -18.86 -17.55
CA ASP A 143 -5.39 -17.69 -16.86
C ASP A 143 -5.23 -16.44 -17.73
N ILE A 144 -6.22 -15.53 -17.69
CA ILE A 144 -6.18 -14.29 -18.47
C ILE A 144 -5.76 -13.13 -17.56
N TYR A 145 -4.79 -12.34 -18.03
CA TYR A 145 -4.36 -11.10 -17.40
C TYR A 145 -4.54 -9.95 -18.38
N TYR A 146 -5.40 -8.99 -18.03
CA TYR A 146 -5.58 -7.80 -18.85
C TYR A 146 -5.68 -6.55 -18.00
N GLN A 147 -5.37 -5.42 -18.62
CA GLN A 147 -5.52 -4.10 -18.01
C GLN A 147 -6.37 -3.20 -18.89
N GLY A 148 -7.04 -2.22 -18.30
CA GLY A 148 -7.71 -1.16 -19.03
C GLY A 148 -7.86 0.10 -18.19
N THR A 149 -8.30 1.17 -18.83
CA THR A 149 -8.62 2.44 -18.15
C THR A 149 -10.03 2.37 -17.59
N GLY A 150 -10.16 2.49 -16.27
CA GLY A 150 -11.46 2.49 -15.58
C GLY A 150 -12.25 3.77 -15.87
N THR A 151 -13.56 3.64 -16.07
CA THR A 151 -14.47 4.79 -16.29
C THR A 151 -15.59 4.91 -15.27
N THR A 152 -15.64 4.00 -14.31
CA THR A 152 -16.63 3.97 -13.23
C THR A 152 -16.21 4.86 -12.06
N GLU A 153 -17.18 5.27 -11.25
CA GLU A 153 -16.91 5.95 -10.00
C GLU A 153 -16.13 5.03 -9.05
N LEU A 154 -15.16 5.60 -8.33
CA LEU A 154 -14.36 4.84 -7.36
C LEU A 154 -15.23 4.50 -6.13
N PRO A 155 -15.09 3.30 -5.55
CA PRO A 155 -15.86 2.87 -4.39
C PRO A 155 -15.57 3.71 -3.14
N VAL A 156 -14.36 4.27 -3.07
CA VAL A 156 -13.97 5.25 -2.07
C VAL A 156 -13.29 6.42 -2.78
N LYS A 157 -13.82 7.63 -2.62
CA LYS A 157 -13.16 8.86 -3.07
C LYS A 157 -12.16 9.32 -2.02
N LEU A 158 -11.12 9.99 -2.47
CA LEU A 158 -10.04 10.49 -1.64
C LEU A 158 -9.89 11.99 -1.88
N LYS A 159 -9.69 12.76 -0.81
CA LYS A 159 -9.45 14.20 -0.87
C LYS A 159 -8.31 14.59 0.04
N LEU A 160 -7.32 15.28 -0.51
CA LEU A 160 -6.24 15.89 0.27
C LEU A 160 -6.54 17.37 0.49
N SER A 161 -6.37 17.83 1.72
CA SER A 161 -6.47 19.24 2.08
C SER A 161 -5.31 19.67 2.97
N TYR A 162 -4.95 20.95 2.84
CA TYR A 162 -3.77 21.51 3.49
C TYR A 162 -4.13 22.74 4.32
N LYS A 163 -3.49 22.86 5.47
CA LYS A 163 -3.46 24.11 6.23
C LYS A 163 -2.01 24.51 6.49
N LEU A 164 -1.72 25.79 6.33
CA LEU A 164 -0.45 26.41 6.73
C LEU A 164 -0.74 27.43 7.84
N ASN A 165 -0.11 27.24 8.99
CA ASN A 165 -0.34 28.02 10.20
C ASN A 165 -1.84 28.14 10.56
N GLY A 166 -2.56 27.02 10.41
CA GLY A 166 -4.01 26.91 10.67
C GLY A 166 -4.92 27.46 9.57
N LYS A 167 -4.39 28.09 8.51
CA LYS A 167 -5.17 28.61 7.39
C LYS A 167 -5.21 27.61 6.23
N THR A 168 -6.40 27.32 5.72
CA THR A 168 -6.56 26.49 4.52
C THR A 168 -5.86 27.14 3.33
N VAL A 169 -5.09 26.33 2.59
CA VAL A 169 -4.31 26.72 1.42
C VAL A 169 -4.40 25.62 0.36
N SER A 170 -4.19 25.97 -0.90
CA SER A 170 -4.03 24.99 -1.98
C SER A 170 -2.63 24.35 -1.98
N ALA A 171 -2.47 23.25 -2.72
CA ALA A 171 -1.18 22.57 -2.88
C ALA A 171 -0.11 23.51 -3.49
N ASP A 172 -0.48 24.35 -4.45
CA ASP A 172 0.44 25.29 -5.10
C ASP A 172 0.86 26.44 -4.17
N GLU A 173 -0.03 26.87 -3.27
CA GLU A 173 0.25 27.97 -2.33
C GLU A 173 1.15 27.54 -1.17
N ILE A 174 1.02 26.28 -0.72
CA ILE A 174 1.82 25.74 0.38
C ILE A 174 3.20 25.28 -0.06
N ALA A 175 3.38 24.96 -1.35
CA ALA A 175 4.66 24.52 -1.90
C ALA A 175 5.81 25.48 -1.55
N GLY A 176 6.88 24.91 -1.01
CA GLY A 176 8.08 25.61 -0.55
C GLY A 176 7.87 26.64 0.55
N LYS A 177 6.77 26.57 1.31
CA LYS A 177 6.52 27.44 2.46
C LYS A 177 7.01 26.79 3.74
N SER A 178 7.43 27.63 4.67
CA SER A 178 7.74 27.24 6.05
C SER A 178 6.57 27.53 6.99
N GLY A 179 6.43 26.73 8.05
CA GLY A 179 5.45 26.95 9.12
C GLY A 179 4.90 25.65 9.67
N LYS A 180 3.86 25.74 10.50
CA LYS A 180 3.14 24.55 10.97
C LYS A 180 2.13 24.12 9.93
N VAL A 181 2.23 22.89 9.45
CA VAL A 181 1.35 22.33 8.43
C VAL A 181 0.41 21.29 8.99
N THR A 182 -0.77 21.21 8.39
CA THR A 182 -1.72 20.11 8.58
C THR A 182 -2.08 19.57 7.21
N ILE A 183 -1.87 18.27 7.00
CA ILE A 183 -2.27 17.53 5.82
C ILE A 183 -3.40 16.60 6.24
N ARG A 184 -4.56 16.69 5.60
CA ARG A 184 -5.70 15.83 5.92
C ARG A 184 -6.14 15.06 4.69
N ILE A 185 -6.27 13.74 4.87
CA ILE A 185 -6.75 12.81 3.85
C ILE A 185 -8.14 12.34 4.27
N ASP A 186 -9.16 12.87 3.61
CA ASP A 186 -10.55 12.48 3.81
C ASP A 186 -10.95 11.37 2.82
N TYR A 187 -11.76 10.44 3.30
CA TYR A 187 -12.30 9.34 2.50
C TYR A 187 -13.82 9.39 2.46
N GLU A 188 -14.40 9.27 1.27
CA GLU A 188 -15.85 9.20 1.09
C GLU A 188 -16.20 7.84 0.48
N ASN A 189 -16.87 7.00 1.26
CA ASN A 189 -17.38 5.71 0.79
C ASN A 189 -18.65 5.94 -0.03
N THR A 190 -18.62 5.53 -1.30
CA THR A 190 -19.75 5.68 -2.23
C THR A 190 -20.48 4.36 -2.47
N GLN A 191 -19.93 3.24 -1.97
CA GLN A 191 -20.44 1.92 -2.25
C GLN A 191 -21.42 1.46 -1.17
N LYS A 192 -22.65 1.21 -1.59
CA LYS A 192 -23.74 0.79 -0.71
C LYS A 192 -24.36 -0.51 -1.17
N GLU A 193 -24.78 -1.33 -0.22
CA GLU A 193 -25.57 -2.53 -0.47
C GLU A 193 -26.85 -2.55 0.35
N LYS A 194 -27.87 -3.20 -0.21
CA LYS A 194 -29.14 -3.43 0.46
C LYS A 194 -29.12 -4.76 1.17
N VAL A 195 -29.06 -4.73 2.49
CA VAL A 195 -29.05 -5.91 3.34
C VAL A 195 -30.38 -6.06 4.08
N LYS A 196 -30.74 -7.30 4.42
CA LYS A 196 -31.91 -7.58 5.26
C LYS A 196 -31.48 -7.73 6.71
N ILE A 197 -31.77 -6.74 7.53
CA ILE A 197 -31.51 -6.77 8.98
C ILE A 197 -32.87 -6.90 9.67
N ASN A 198 -33.06 -7.96 10.46
CA ASN A 198 -34.29 -8.20 11.23
C ASN A 198 -35.58 -8.14 10.39
N GLY A 199 -35.52 -8.55 9.12
CA GLY A 199 -36.66 -8.55 8.20
C GLY A 199 -36.96 -7.21 7.52
N LYS A 200 -36.23 -6.14 7.85
CA LYS A 200 -36.24 -4.85 7.14
C LYS A 200 -35.08 -4.78 6.17
N THR A 201 -35.32 -4.18 5.00
CA THR A 201 -34.25 -3.87 4.05
C THR A 201 -33.64 -2.54 4.45
N GLU A 202 -32.35 -2.54 4.76
CA GLU A 202 -31.57 -1.36 5.09
C GLU A 202 -30.44 -1.21 4.08
N GLU A 203 -30.06 0.04 3.81
CA GLU A 203 -28.96 0.36 2.91
C GLU A 203 -27.74 0.68 3.79
N VAL A 204 -26.70 -0.15 3.66
CA VAL A 204 -25.47 -0.04 4.46
C VAL A 204 -24.28 0.17 3.53
N ASN A 205 -23.24 0.83 4.03
CA ASN A 205 -22.01 0.98 3.25
C ASN A 205 -21.27 -0.36 3.19
N VAL A 206 -20.68 -0.67 2.03
CA VAL A 206 -19.71 -1.76 1.92
C VAL A 206 -18.46 -1.33 2.69
N PRO A 207 -17.99 -2.11 3.67
CA PRO A 207 -16.90 -1.66 4.53
C PRO A 207 -15.57 -1.64 3.77
N PHE A 208 -14.84 -0.54 3.91
CA PHE A 208 -13.48 -0.37 3.39
C PHE A 208 -12.53 0.07 4.49
N LEU A 209 -11.39 -0.60 4.56
CA LEU A 209 -10.21 -0.19 5.32
C LEU A 209 -9.29 0.57 4.38
N MET A 210 -9.03 1.83 4.70
CA MET A 210 -8.11 2.70 4.00
C MET A 210 -6.81 2.77 4.78
N LEU A 211 -5.68 2.42 4.16
CA LEU A 211 -4.35 2.47 4.76
C LEU A 211 -3.50 3.45 3.97
N SER A 212 -3.09 4.55 4.60
CA SER A 212 -2.27 5.58 3.97
C SER A 212 -0.86 5.59 4.49
N GLY A 213 0.08 5.74 3.57
CA GLY A 213 1.50 5.90 3.84
C GLY A 213 2.08 7.12 3.13
N MET A 214 2.92 7.87 3.84
CA MET A 214 3.77 8.91 3.26
C MET A 214 5.14 8.92 3.95
N ILE A 215 6.14 9.41 3.23
CA ILE A 215 7.50 9.59 3.76
C ILE A 215 7.77 11.09 3.73
N LEU A 216 8.25 11.63 4.85
CA LEU A 216 8.59 13.03 5.01
C LEU A 216 10.09 13.15 5.24
N ASP A 217 10.76 13.98 4.46
CA ASP A 217 12.19 14.22 4.62
C ASP A 217 12.45 15.07 5.87
N ASP A 218 13.35 14.59 6.72
CA ASP A 218 13.65 15.24 7.99
C ASP A 218 14.40 16.58 7.82
N ASP A 219 15.03 16.84 6.68
CA ASP A 219 15.63 18.14 6.37
C ASP A 219 14.55 19.24 6.25
N ASN A 220 13.35 18.84 5.81
CA ASN A 220 12.23 19.74 5.53
C ASN A 220 11.09 19.65 6.54
N PHE A 221 10.96 18.54 7.27
CA PHE A 221 9.87 18.29 8.21
C PHE A 221 10.39 17.88 9.59
N LYS A 222 9.79 18.44 10.65
CA LYS A 222 10.04 18.11 12.06
C LYS A 222 8.74 18.00 12.83
N ASN A 223 8.80 17.39 14.01
CA ASN A 223 7.66 17.28 14.94
C ASN A 223 6.42 16.68 14.25
N VAL A 224 6.64 15.59 13.50
CA VAL A 224 5.59 14.92 12.73
C VAL A 224 4.70 14.13 13.67
N GLU A 225 3.40 14.37 13.60
CA GLU A 225 2.36 13.64 14.32
C GLU A 225 1.28 13.19 13.33
N VAL A 226 0.61 12.07 13.62
CA VAL A 226 -0.49 11.54 12.79
C VAL A 226 -1.65 11.07 13.65
N SER A 227 -2.89 11.32 13.19
CA SER A 227 -4.09 10.77 13.80
C SER A 227 -4.34 9.33 13.34
N ASN A 228 -4.83 8.49 14.25
CA ASN A 228 -5.22 7.10 13.96
C ASN A 228 -4.14 6.35 13.17
N GLY A 229 -2.89 6.49 13.63
CA GLY A 229 -1.72 6.07 12.90
C GLY A 229 -0.45 6.15 13.74
N LYS A 230 0.69 5.94 13.07
CA LYS A 230 2.03 5.97 13.65
C LYS A 230 2.98 6.78 12.76
N ALA A 231 3.87 7.53 13.39
CA ALA A 231 4.95 8.26 12.73
C ALA A 231 6.28 7.75 13.28
N ILE A 232 7.11 7.19 12.41
CA ILE A 232 8.34 6.49 12.77
C ILE A 232 9.50 7.20 12.09
N ASN A 233 10.47 7.66 12.87
CA ASN A 233 11.62 8.40 12.37
C ASN A 233 12.83 7.46 12.27
N ASP A 234 13.49 7.42 11.10
CA ASP A 234 14.67 6.59 10.87
C ASP A 234 16.02 7.32 10.99
N GLY A 235 15.98 8.55 11.50
CA GLY A 235 17.13 9.46 11.59
C GLY A 235 17.35 10.33 10.35
N THR A 236 16.75 9.98 9.21
CA THR A 236 16.86 10.75 7.95
C THR A 236 15.53 11.11 7.32
N ARG A 237 14.45 10.43 7.72
CA ARG A 237 13.09 10.67 7.27
C ARG A 237 12.12 10.17 8.31
N THR A 238 10.90 10.69 8.25
CA THR A 238 9.77 10.21 9.03
C THR A 238 8.79 9.48 8.12
N ILE A 239 8.57 8.20 8.41
CA ILE A 239 7.56 7.36 7.77
C ILE A 239 6.26 7.53 8.55
N VAL A 240 5.19 7.92 7.86
CA VAL A 240 3.86 8.07 8.45
C VAL A 240 2.95 7.00 7.87
N ALA A 241 2.28 6.26 8.75
CA ALA A 241 1.25 5.28 8.41
C ALA A 241 -0.04 5.59 9.18
N GLY A 242 -1.18 5.69 8.51
CA GLY A 242 -2.47 5.92 9.16
C GLY A 242 -3.59 5.10 8.52
N PHE A 243 -4.70 4.93 9.25
CA PHE A 243 -5.86 4.21 8.75
C PHE A 243 -7.17 4.97 8.91
N ALA A 244 -8.15 4.60 8.08
CA ALA A 244 -9.53 5.06 8.19
C ALA A 244 -10.53 4.00 7.73
N LEU A 245 -11.76 4.10 8.21
CA LEU A 245 -12.91 3.22 7.98
C LEU A 245 -14.14 4.07 7.58
N PRO A 246 -14.13 4.70 6.38
CA PRO A 246 -15.15 5.69 6.00
C PRO A 246 -16.56 5.11 5.96
N GLY A 247 -17.47 5.79 6.66
CA GLY A 247 -18.89 5.44 6.75
C GLY A 247 -19.19 4.26 7.66
N MET A 248 -18.21 3.73 8.39
CA MET A 248 -18.38 2.59 9.30
C MET A 248 -19.13 3.01 10.58
N GLN A 249 -18.83 4.18 11.16
CA GLN A 249 -19.52 4.70 12.34
C GLN A 249 -21.06 4.67 12.16
N ASP A 250 -21.52 5.24 11.05
CA ASP A 250 -22.95 5.31 10.70
C ASP A 250 -23.52 3.92 10.38
N SER A 251 -22.74 3.04 9.75
CA SER A 251 -23.20 1.70 9.37
C SER A 251 -23.38 0.78 10.57
N LEU A 252 -22.67 1.04 11.67
CA LEU A 252 -22.77 0.27 12.91
C LEU A 252 -23.70 0.92 13.94
N ASP A 253 -24.18 2.15 13.70
CA ASP A 253 -25.02 2.93 14.60
C ASP A 253 -24.40 3.06 16.02
N ILE A 254 -23.08 3.25 16.07
CA ILE A 254 -22.32 3.39 17.31
C ILE A 254 -22.22 4.86 17.69
N ASP A 255 -22.45 5.18 18.96
CA ASP A 255 -22.26 6.54 19.47
C ASP A 255 -20.77 6.90 19.48
N LYS A 256 -20.43 8.10 19.00
CA LYS A 256 -19.03 8.58 18.97
C LYS A 256 -18.45 8.72 20.38
N ASP A 257 -19.30 8.96 21.38
CA ASP A 257 -18.88 9.05 22.77
C ASP A 257 -18.51 7.68 23.37
N GLU A 258 -19.04 6.58 22.80
CA GLU A 258 -18.66 5.21 23.19
C GLU A 258 -17.38 4.79 22.47
N MET A 259 -17.31 5.03 21.16
CA MET A 259 -16.14 4.71 20.36
C MET A 259 -16.09 5.57 19.10
N GLU A 260 -14.95 6.21 18.88
CA GLU A 260 -14.66 6.93 17.65
C GLU A 260 -13.98 5.99 16.64
N ILE A 261 -14.69 5.69 15.54
CA ILE A 261 -14.14 5.01 14.38
C ILE A 261 -13.62 6.08 13.41
N PRO A 262 -12.32 6.05 13.07
CA PRO A 262 -11.73 7.09 12.26
C PRO A 262 -12.19 7.01 10.81
N ASP A 263 -12.58 8.14 10.23
CA ASP A 263 -13.00 8.30 8.83
C ASP A 263 -12.01 9.11 7.98
N TYR A 264 -10.95 9.64 8.60
CA TYR A 264 -9.86 10.36 7.94
C TYR A 264 -8.51 10.10 8.63
N VAL A 265 -7.43 10.44 7.93
CA VAL A 265 -6.07 10.52 8.48
C VAL A 265 -5.60 11.97 8.42
N GLU A 266 -5.08 12.49 9.53
CA GLU A 266 -4.56 13.86 9.63
C GLU A 266 -3.12 13.82 10.13
N ILE A 267 -2.24 14.53 9.43
CA ILE A 267 -0.81 14.63 9.73
C ILE A 267 -0.52 16.08 10.07
N THR A 268 0.22 16.32 11.15
CA THR A 268 0.77 17.65 11.46
C THR A 268 2.28 17.60 11.52
N ALA A 269 2.93 18.67 11.09
CA ALA A 269 4.39 18.80 11.13
C ALA A 269 4.78 20.28 11.13
N ASP A 270 5.98 20.58 11.59
CA ASP A 270 6.65 21.84 11.31
C ASP A 270 7.52 21.66 10.06
N THR A 271 7.46 22.61 9.12
CA THR A 271 8.25 22.55 7.89
C THR A 271 9.04 23.84 7.63
N THR A 272 10.19 23.69 7.01
CA THR A 272 11.05 24.79 6.52
C THR A 272 10.90 25.01 5.02
N ASP A 273 10.61 23.97 4.27
CA ASP A 273 10.40 23.99 2.81
C ASP A 273 9.39 22.89 2.46
N PHE A 274 8.10 23.22 2.42
CA PHE A 274 7.06 22.20 2.23
C PHE A 274 7.15 21.56 0.84
N GLU A 275 7.57 20.30 0.82
CA GLU A 275 7.58 19.46 -0.38
C GLU A 275 7.11 18.05 -0.01
N LEU A 276 5.96 17.64 -0.54
CA LEU A 276 5.46 16.28 -0.34
C LEU A 276 5.94 15.36 -1.46
N SER A 277 6.56 14.25 -1.07
CA SER A 277 6.79 13.13 -1.97
C SER A 277 5.48 12.39 -2.27
N THR A 278 5.55 11.33 -3.07
CA THR A 278 4.39 10.49 -3.38
C THR A 278 3.74 9.94 -2.11
N THR A 279 2.45 10.23 -1.93
CA THR A 279 1.59 9.59 -0.91
C THR A 279 0.88 8.40 -1.55
N MET A 280 0.73 7.30 -0.80
CA MET A 280 0.02 6.11 -1.26
C MET A 280 -1.09 5.74 -0.29
N THR A 281 -2.23 5.31 -0.85
CA THR A 281 -3.33 4.74 -0.08
C THR A 281 -3.72 3.40 -0.68
N VAL A 282 -3.90 2.39 0.18
CA VAL A 282 -4.47 1.10 -0.19
C VAL A 282 -5.87 0.98 0.40
N ALA A 283 -6.84 0.56 -0.42
CA ALA A 283 -8.20 0.30 -0.01
C ALA A 283 -8.45 -1.21 0.03
N MET A 284 -9.03 -1.72 1.11
CA MET A 284 -9.32 -3.14 1.29
C MET A 284 -10.72 -3.36 1.83
N ASN A 285 -11.48 -4.25 1.19
CA ASN A 285 -12.78 -4.71 1.69
C ASN A 285 -12.76 -6.21 2.09
N ASP A 286 -11.89 -7.02 1.48
CA ASP A 286 -11.86 -8.47 1.69
C ASP A 286 -11.64 -8.90 3.14
N ILE A 287 -10.95 -8.06 3.92
CA ILE A 287 -10.73 -8.28 5.36
C ILE A 287 -12.04 -8.43 6.14
N PHE A 288 -13.13 -7.85 5.65
CA PHE A 288 -14.43 -7.84 6.32
C PHE A 288 -15.32 -9.04 5.99
N ASN A 289 -15.01 -9.81 4.96
CA ASN A 289 -15.85 -10.93 4.52
C ASN A 289 -16.07 -12.00 5.60
N ASP A 290 -15.10 -12.16 6.51
CA ASP A 290 -15.13 -13.13 7.61
C ASP A 290 -15.15 -12.47 9.01
N VAL A 291 -15.47 -11.16 9.09
CA VAL A 291 -15.47 -10.41 10.36
C VAL A 291 -16.83 -10.50 11.05
N ASP A 292 -16.80 -10.81 12.34
CA ASP A 292 -17.95 -10.63 13.23
C ASP A 292 -17.95 -9.20 13.78
N PHE A 293 -18.83 -8.37 13.23
CA PHE A 293 -18.96 -6.95 13.58
C PHE A 293 -19.59 -6.69 14.96
N SER A 294 -20.06 -7.74 15.66
CA SER A 294 -20.50 -7.58 17.06
C SER A 294 -19.36 -7.23 18.03
N LYS A 295 -18.11 -7.28 17.56
CA LYS A 295 -16.88 -6.97 18.31
C LYS A 295 -15.98 -6.02 17.54
N VAL A 296 -16.55 -4.93 17.02
CA VAL A 296 -15.79 -3.96 16.24
C VAL A 296 -14.69 -3.27 17.07
N ASP A 297 -14.88 -3.13 18.38
CA ASP A 297 -13.89 -2.66 19.35
C ASP A 297 -12.62 -3.51 19.31
N ASP A 298 -12.76 -4.84 19.44
CA ASP A 298 -11.65 -5.78 19.32
C ASP A 298 -10.92 -5.62 17.97
N LYS A 299 -11.61 -5.22 16.90
CA LYS A 299 -11.04 -5.08 15.55
C LYS A 299 -10.31 -3.76 15.33
N VAL A 300 -10.85 -2.66 15.85
CA VAL A 300 -10.14 -1.38 15.85
C VAL A 300 -8.87 -1.49 16.70
N ASP A 301 -8.94 -2.18 17.83
CA ASP A 301 -7.77 -2.44 18.67
C ASP A 301 -6.78 -3.39 17.98
N GLU A 302 -7.23 -4.46 17.30
CA GLU A 302 -6.34 -5.30 16.48
C GLU A 302 -5.63 -4.52 15.36
N LEU A 303 -6.26 -3.48 14.80
CA LEU A 303 -5.66 -2.61 13.80
C LEU A 303 -4.61 -1.67 14.42
N LYS A 304 -4.87 -1.13 15.61
CA LYS A 304 -3.88 -0.38 16.40
C LYS A 304 -2.69 -1.25 16.77
N ASP A 305 -2.92 -2.45 17.29
CA ASP A 305 -1.87 -3.44 17.57
C ASP A 305 -1.01 -3.71 16.33
N SER A 306 -1.63 -3.83 15.15
CA SER A 306 -0.90 -4.09 13.90
C SER A 306 -0.03 -2.91 13.48
N LEU A 307 -0.41 -1.68 13.84
CA LEU A 307 0.40 -0.48 13.65
C LEU A 307 1.55 -0.40 14.67
N ASP A 308 1.33 -0.89 15.89
CA ASP A 308 2.41 -1.04 16.88
C ASP A 308 3.43 -2.09 16.44
N GLU A 309 2.98 -3.25 15.94
CA GLU A 309 3.87 -4.27 15.37
C GLU A 309 4.64 -3.73 14.14
N LEU A 310 4.01 -2.85 13.34
CA LEU A 310 4.67 -2.17 12.23
C LEU A 310 5.74 -1.18 12.72
N GLU A 311 5.47 -0.45 13.81
CA GLU A 311 6.47 0.42 14.46
C GLU A 311 7.69 -0.39 14.88
N ASP A 312 7.47 -1.46 15.65
CA ASP A 312 8.56 -2.29 16.14
C ASP A 312 9.41 -2.85 14.99
N ALA A 313 8.76 -3.30 13.91
CA ALA A 313 9.44 -3.84 12.73
C ALA A 313 10.19 -2.75 11.95
N ALA A 314 9.63 -1.55 11.86
CA ALA A 314 10.28 -0.41 11.22
C ALA A 314 11.48 0.06 12.05
N GLU A 315 11.35 0.21 13.37
CA GLU A 315 12.46 0.56 14.28
C GLU A 315 13.62 -0.44 14.14
N GLN A 316 13.33 -1.74 14.10
CA GLN A 316 14.36 -2.76 13.83
C GLN A 316 15.05 -2.58 12.47
N LEU A 317 14.30 -2.16 11.44
CA LEU A 317 14.87 -1.87 10.13
C LEU A 317 15.76 -0.62 10.16
N VAL A 318 15.37 0.41 10.92
CA VAL A 318 16.18 1.61 11.16
C VAL A 318 17.50 1.22 11.83
N ASP A 319 17.42 0.49 12.93
CA ASP A 319 18.57 0.03 13.69
C ASP A 319 19.52 -0.81 12.82
N GLY A 320 18.97 -1.76 12.06
CA GLY A 320 19.74 -2.58 11.13
C GLY A 320 20.42 -1.78 10.02
N SER A 321 19.76 -0.73 9.52
CA SER A 321 20.32 0.17 8.50
C SER A 321 21.42 1.06 9.05
N SER A 322 21.28 1.55 10.29
CA SER A 322 22.29 2.31 11.01
C SER A 322 23.55 1.46 11.26
N GLN A 323 23.36 0.22 11.73
CA GLN A 323 24.45 -0.74 11.89
C GLN A 323 25.19 -1.03 10.57
N LEU A 324 24.46 -1.13 9.46
CA LEU A 324 25.06 -1.31 8.15
C LEU A 324 25.90 -0.09 7.74
N TYR A 325 25.39 1.13 7.97
CA TYR A 325 26.11 2.37 7.69
C TYR A 325 27.42 2.47 8.48
N ASP A 326 27.39 2.20 9.78
CA ASP A 326 28.57 2.17 10.65
C ASP A 326 29.60 1.12 10.17
N GLY A 327 29.11 -0.04 9.72
CA GLY A 327 29.93 -1.09 9.12
C GLY A 327 30.64 -0.64 7.84
N ILE A 328 29.94 0.09 6.96
CA ILE A 328 30.52 0.68 5.75
C ILE A 328 31.57 1.75 6.10
N GLY A 329 31.28 2.62 7.08
CA GLY A 329 32.24 3.62 7.56
C GLY A 329 33.53 2.98 8.10
N THR A 330 33.38 1.90 8.88
CA THR A 330 34.52 1.11 9.37
C THR A 330 35.31 0.49 8.23
N LEU A 331 34.63 -0.09 7.23
CA LEU A 331 35.28 -0.66 6.06
C LEU A 331 36.09 0.38 5.27
N LEU A 332 35.55 1.59 5.11
CA LEU A 332 36.23 2.69 4.42
C LEU A 332 37.51 3.10 5.16
N ASP A 333 37.44 3.27 6.49
CA ASP A 333 38.60 3.58 7.34
C ASP A 333 39.70 2.51 7.23
N LYS A 334 39.32 1.23 7.34
CA LYS A 334 40.26 0.11 7.19
C LYS A 334 40.84 0.01 5.79
N SER A 335 40.08 0.37 4.76
CA SER A 335 40.58 0.44 3.39
C SER A 335 41.63 1.55 3.23
N GLY A 336 41.42 2.72 3.85
CA GLY A 336 42.44 3.78 3.92
C GLY A 336 43.72 3.31 4.61
N THR A 337 43.59 2.64 5.76
CA THR A 337 44.74 2.05 6.47
C THR A 337 45.48 1.01 5.63
N LEU A 338 44.75 0.20 4.85
CA LEU A 338 45.34 -0.79 3.96
C LEU A 338 46.15 -0.13 2.83
N ILE A 339 45.62 0.94 2.23
CA ILE A 339 46.34 1.72 1.20
C ILE A 339 47.64 2.28 1.78
N GLU A 340 47.61 2.88 2.97
CA GLU A 340 48.83 3.36 3.63
C GLU A 340 49.84 2.23 3.89
N GLY A 341 49.35 1.03 4.23
CA GLY A 341 50.19 -0.15 4.39
C GLY A 341 50.84 -0.62 3.08
N ILE A 342 50.10 -0.55 1.97
CA ILE A 342 50.59 -0.86 0.62
C ILE A 342 51.64 0.17 0.18
N ASP A 343 51.41 1.46 0.41
CA ASP A 343 52.38 2.52 0.09
C ASP A 343 53.68 2.33 0.85
N LYS A 344 53.61 2.03 2.17
CA LYS A 344 54.79 1.70 2.97
C LYS A 344 55.54 0.47 2.45
N LEU A 345 54.81 -0.56 1.99
CA LEU A 345 55.41 -1.74 1.40
C LEU A 345 56.11 -1.42 0.07
N TYR A 346 55.48 -0.59 -0.77
CA TYR A 346 56.05 -0.11 -2.03
C TYR A 346 57.32 0.70 -1.78
N ASP A 347 57.30 1.68 -0.87
CA ASP A 347 58.45 2.49 -0.49
C ASP A 347 59.61 1.61 0.02
N GLY A 348 59.30 0.62 0.86
CA GLY A 348 60.27 -0.36 1.35
C GLY A 348 60.88 -1.19 0.22
N ALA A 349 60.07 -1.65 -0.74
CA ALA A 349 60.55 -2.40 -1.90
C ALA A 349 61.43 -1.53 -2.82
N GLU A 350 61.09 -0.25 -3.01
CA GLU A 350 61.91 0.68 -3.78
C GLU A 350 63.26 0.93 -3.11
N GLN A 351 63.28 1.09 -1.79
CA GLN A 351 64.51 1.22 -1.01
C GLN A 351 65.43 0.00 -1.17
N VAL A 352 64.89 -1.21 -1.10
CA VAL A 352 65.65 -2.45 -1.34
C VAL A 352 66.22 -2.47 -2.76
N ASN A 353 65.39 -2.23 -3.78
CA ASN A 353 65.82 -2.21 -5.19
C ASN A 353 66.89 -1.14 -5.47
N ASN A 354 66.82 0.02 -4.80
CA ASN A 354 67.82 1.08 -4.94
C ASN A 354 69.09 0.80 -4.14
N GLY A 355 69.00 0.08 -3.02
CA GLY A 355 70.14 -0.42 -2.26
C GLY A 355 70.95 -1.45 -3.04
N ASP A 356 70.28 -2.40 -3.69
CA ASP A 356 70.90 -3.48 -4.47
C ASP A 356 71.66 -2.96 -5.72
N LYS A 357 71.36 -1.75 -6.21
CA LYS A 357 72.06 -1.11 -7.34
C LYS A 357 73.35 -0.37 -6.95
N LYS A 358 73.65 -0.23 -5.65
CA LYS A 358 74.84 0.50 -5.16
C LYS A 358 76.00 -0.42 -4.75
N THR A 359 75.79 -1.73 -4.80
CA THR A 359 76.81 -2.79 -4.65
C THR A 359 77.11 -3.40 -6.02
#